data_AF-A0A944IS37-F1
#
_entry.id   AF-A0A944IS37-F1
#
_cell.length_a   1.000
_cell.length_b   1.000
_cell.length_c   1.000
_cell.angle_alpha   90.00
_cell.angle_beta   90.00
_cell.angle_gamma   90.00
#
_symmetry.space_group_name_H-M   'P 1'
#
loop_
_entity.id
_entity.type
_entity.pdbx_description
1 polymer ?
#
loop_
_entity_poly.entity_id
_entity_poly.type
_entity_poly.pdbx_seq_one_letter_code
_entity_poly.pdbx_strand_id
1 'polypeptide(L)'
;MSDMGHRIGRLCVQLAGGELAVRAERYGVAEPLVRVLDALRRGADPETVRGDLDAVDEGFAVHGIDGLTTGSRSYQPLPGAGGGAGGHPVLRGWVCPAPRRCVRVAEGGGEGGPPVCEALSAPLVLVEIPL
;
A
#
# COMPACT_ATOMS: atom_id res chain seq x y z
N MET A 1 -4.24 2.06 -14.79
CA MET A 1 -4.07 2.00 -13.32
C MET A 1 -3.41 3.31 -12.88
N SER A 2 -3.92 3.98 -11.83
CA SER A 2 -3.45 5.33 -11.45
C SER A 2 -2.14 5.26 -10.64
N ASP A 3 -1.15 6.07 -11.01
CA ASP A 3 0.14 6.25 -10.33
C ASP A 3 -0.03 6.46 -8.81
N MET A 4 -1.04 7.22 -8.42
CA MET A 4 -1.33 7.52 -7.02
C MET A 4 -1.70 6.27 -6.21
N GLY A 5 -2.39 5.31 -6.82
CA GLY A 5 -2.72 4.04 -6.19
C GLY A 5 -1.47 3.21 -5.85
N HIS A 6 -0.40 3.33 -6.65
CA HIS A 6 0.89 2.70 -6.38
C HIS A 6 1.66 3.40 -5.25
N ARG A 7 1.67 4.74 -5.23
CA ARG A 7 2.30 5.51 -4.15
C ARG A 7 1.69 5.20 -2.79
N ILE A 8 0.35 5.22 -2.71
CA ILE A 8 -0.39 4.84 -1.50
C ILE A 8 -0.10 3.37 -1.13
N GLY A 9 -0.06 2.47 -2.10
CA GLY A 9 0.27 1.05 -1.88
C GLY A 9 1.63 0.86 -1.20
N ARG A 10 2.66 1.59 -1.67
CA ARG A 10 4.01 1.57 -1.08
C ARG A 10 4.04 2.15 0.33
N LEU A 11 3.40 3.30 0.56
CA LEU A 11 3.27 3.88 1.90
C LEU A 11 2.64 2.87 2.88
N CYS A 12 1.56 2.19 2.47
CA CYS A 12 0.89 1.19 3.30
C CYS A 12 1.77 -0.05 3.60
N VAL A 13 2.73 -0.39 2.75
CA VAL A 13 3.72 -1.45 3.05
C VAL A 13 4.71 -0.97 4.09
N GLN A 14 5.20 0.27 3.98
CA GLN A 14 6.14 0.87 4.94
C GLN A 14 5.50 1.10 6.32
N LEU A 15 4.20 1.36 6.37
CA LEU A 15 3.45 1.47 7.62
C LEU A 15 3.31 0.12 8.35
N ALA A 16 3.34 -1.00 7.62
CA ALA A 16 3.29 -2.32 8.23
C ALA A 16 4.57 -2.57 9.03
N GLY A 17 4.45 -2.65 10.35
CA GLY A 17 5.58 -2.80 11.29
C GLY A 17 5.83 -1.57 12.18
N GLY A 18 5.09 -0.46 12.01
CA GLY A 18 5.08 0.67 12.95
C GLY A 18 6.34 1.57 12.95
N GLU A 19 7.45 1.12 12.38
CA GLU A 19 8.70 1.88 12.32
C GLU A 19 8.58 3.20 11.56
N LEU A 20 7.71 3.24 10.53
CA LEU A 20 7.53 4.45 9.73
C LEU A 20 6.95 5.60 10.56
N ALA A 21 5.97 5.32 11.44
CA ALA A 21 5.38 6.35 12.29
C ALA A 21 6.42 6.93 13.25
N VAL A 22 7.25 6.08 13.86
CA VAL A 22 8.35 6.49 14.75
C VAL A 22 9.40 7.33 14.03
N ARG A 23 9.77 6.93 12.81
CA ARG A 23 10.70 7.72 11.96
C ARG A 23 10.06 9.04 11.55
N ALA A 24 8.78 9.05 11.22
CA ALA A 24 8.07 10.26 10.81
C ALA A 24 8.04 11.32 11.91
N GLU A 25 7.83 10.92 13.16
CA GLU A 25 7.93 11.82 14.32
C GLU A 25 9.36 12.35 14.49
N ARG A 26 10.37 11.47 14.43
CA ARG A 26 11.78 11.84 14.55
C ARG A 26 12.23 12.84 13.48
N TYR A 27 11.70 12.70 12.27
CA TYR A 27 12.05 13.52 11.11
C TYR A 27 11.11 14.72 10.89
N GLY A 28 10.14 14.95 11.78
CA GLY A 28 9.23 16.09 11.69
C GLY A 28 8.22 16.02 10.54
N VAL A 29 7.98 14.82 9.99
CA VAL A 29 7.05 14.57 8.86
C VAL A 29 5.77 13.85 9.29
N ALA A 30 5.52 13.76 10.60
CA ALA A 30 4.33 13.11 11.15
C ALA A 30 3.03 13.79 10.72
N GLU A 31 3.00 15.12 10.62
CA GLU A 31 1.76 15.85 10.31
C GLU A 31 1.28 15.61 8.86
N PRO A 32 2.11 15.72 7.80
CA PRO A 32 1.75 15.25 6.47
C PRO A 32 1.30 13.78 6.44
N LEU A 33 2.01 12.89 7.14
CA LEU A 33 1.67 11.47 7.20
C LEU A 33 0.28 11.24 7.80
N VAL A 34 -0.06 11.93 8.89
CA VAL A 34 -1.39 11.86 9.52
C VAL A 34 -2.47 12.35 8.57
N ARG A 35 -2.25 13.45 7.84
CA ARG A 35 -3.23 13.98 6.87
C ARG A 35 -3.51 12.99 5.73
N VAL A 36 -2.47 12.33 5.21
CA VAL A 36 -2.64 11.26 4.22
C VAL A 36 -3.50 10.14 4.78
N LEU A 37 -3.18 9.63 5.97
CA LEU A 37 -3.91 8.52 6.61
C LEU A 37 -5.37 8.87 6.86
N ASP A 38 -5.65 10.07 7.35
CA ASP A 38 -7.02 10.54 7.58
C ASP A 38 -7.83 10.68 6.31
N ALA A 39 -7.23 11.20 5.24
CA ALA A 39 -7.88 11.29 3.94
C ALA A 39 -8.19 9.90 3.36
N LEU A 40 -7.27 8.94 3.51
CA LEU A 40 -7.51 7.54 3.14
C LEU A 40 -8.68 6.92 3.93
N ARG A 41 -8.74 7.16 5.25
CA ARG A 41 -9.85 6.70 6.10
C ARG A 41 -11.20 7.27 5.70
N ARG A 42 -11.23 8.54 5.26
CA ARG A 42 -12.44 9.21 4.78
C ARG A 42 -12.81 8.81 3.34
N GLY A 43 -11.99 7.99 2.67
CA GLY A 43 -12.21 7.60 1.28
C GLY A 43 -12.07 8.77 0.30
N ALA A 44 -11.24 9.76 0.65
CA ALA A 44 -10.99 10.92 -0.20
C ALA A 44 -10.37 10.52 -1.55
N ASP A 45 -10.49 11.40 -2.55
CA ASP A 45 -9.88 11.18 -3.85
C ASP A 45 -8.34 11.14 -3.70
N PRO A 46 -7.63 10.08 -4.18
CA PRO A 46 -6.18 9.98 -4.06
C PRO A 46 -5.40 11.21 -4.54
N GLU A 47 -5.93 11.96 -5.49
CA GLU A 47 -5.28 13.19 -5.97
C GLU A 47 -5.22 14.29 -4.90
N THR A 48 -6.15 14.30 -3.94
CA THR A 48 -6.19 15.29 -2.85
C THR A 48 -5.06 15.11 -1.85
N VAL A 49 -4.46 13.92 -1.75
CA VAL A 49 -3.34 13.62 -0.85
C VAL A 49 -1.97 13.71 -1.51
N ARG A 50 -1.91 14.08 -2.81
CA ARG A 50 -0.64 14.16 -3.55
C ARG A 50 0.37 15.08 -2.87
N GLY A 51 -0.05 16.29 -2.50
CA GLY A 51 0.85 17.27 -1.88
C GLY A 51 1.38 16.81 -0.52
N ASP A 52 0.56 16.12 0.27
CA ASP A 52 1.02 15.55 1.55
C ASP A 52 1.95 14.35 1.33
N LEU A 53 1.74 13.53 0.30
CA LEU A 53 2.66 12.45 -0.08
C LEU A 53 4.01 12.98 -0.55
N ASP A 54 4.01 14.06 -1.34
CA ASP A 54 5.24 14.74 -1.77
C ASP A 54 5.99 15.31 -0.56
N ALA A 55 5.28 15.94 0.39
CA ALA A 55 5.88 16.44 1.62
C ALA A 55 6.47 15.33 2.51
N VAL A 56 5.84 14.16 2.54
CA VAL A 56 6.41 12.97 3.21
C VAL A 56 7.70 12.54 2.51
N ASP A 57 7.69 12.37 1.18
CA ASP A 57 8.88 11.96 0.43
C ASP A 57 10.03 12.97 0.60
N GLU A 58 9.75 14.27 0.48
CA GLU A 58 10.74 15.34 0.64
C GLU A 58 11.35 15.35 2.05
N GLY A 59 10.52 15.26 3.09
CA GLY A 59 11.03 15.30 4.45
C GLY A 59 11.84 14.06 4.82
N PHE A 60 11.51 12.88 4.29
CA PHE A 60 12.37 11.70 4.43
C PHE A 60 13.67 11.81 3.62
N ALA A 61 13.63 12.45 2.44
CA ALA A 61 14.82 12.64 1.60
C ALA A 61 15.88 13.53 2.27
N VAL A 62 15.48 14.53 3.05
CA VAL A 62 16.40 15.36 3.88
C VAL A 62 17.22 14.49 4.85
N HIS A 63 16.69 13.33 5.25
CA HIS A 63 17.34 12.37 6.13
C HIS A 63 17.96 11.18 5.38
N GLY A 64 18.10 11.28 4.05
CA GLY A 64 18.75 10.27 3.20
C GLY A 64 17.87 9.08 2.83
N ILE A 65 16.57 9.15 3.09
CA ILE A 65 15.59 8.12 2.70
C ILE A 65 14.82 8.65 1.49
N ASP A 66 15.29 8.32 0.29
CA ASP A 66 14.68 8.77 -0.96
C ASP A 66 13.70 7.72 -1.51
N GLY A 67 12.69 8.18 -2.23
CA GLY A 67 11.75 7.34 -2.96
C GLY A 67 10.81 6.49 -2.10
N LEU A 68 10.45 6.95 -0.90
CA LEU A 68 9.61 6.20 0.03
C LEU A 68 8.27 5.76 -0.61
N THR A 69 7.62 6.65 -1.38
CA THR A 69 6.36 6.35 -2.08
C THR A 69 6.51 6.23 -3.60
N THR A 70 7.54 6.84 -4.19
CA THR A 70 7.79 6.85 -5.64
C THR A 70 8.62 5.66 -6.13
N GLY A 71 9.39 5.04 -5.22
CA GLY A 71 10.15 3.79 -5.30
C GLY A 71 11.06 3.56 -6.53
N SER A 72 12.26 3.04 -6.28
CA SER A 72 13.07 2.39 -7.31
C SER A 72 12.40 1.10 -7.80
N ARG A 73 12.57 0.76 -9.10
CA ARG A 73 11.96 -0.43 -9.73
C ARG A 73 12.24 -1.69 -8.89
N SER A 74 11.20 -2.29 -8.31
CA SER A 74 11.29 -3.61 -7.66
C SER A 74 10.85 -4.70 -8.63
N TYR A 75 11.65 -5.74 -8.77
CA TYR A 75 11.29 -6.96 -9.50
C TYR A 75 10.13 -7.66 -8.78
N GLN A 76 9.04 -7.93 -9.51
CA GLN A 76 7.97 -8.79 -9.05
C GLN A 76 7.96 -10.04 -9.96
N PRO A 77 8.21 -11.24 -9.41
CA PRO A 77 8.11 -12.48 -10.19
C PRO A 77 6.70 -12.58 -10.80
N LEU A 78 6.59 -13.05 -12.04
CA LEU A 78 5.29 -13.38 -12.61
C LEU A 78 4.63 -14.49 -11.76
N PRO A 79 3.43 -14.26 -11.18
CA PRO A 79 2.68 -15.35 -10.57
C PRO A 79 2.27 -16.32 -11.68
N GLY A 80 2.75 -17.57 -11.60
CA GLY A 80 2.38 -18.64 -12.54
C GLY A 80 3.53 -19.38 -13.25
N ALA A 81 4.80 -19.10 -12.94
CA ALA A 81 5.94 -19.77 -13.59
C ALA A 81 6.20 -21.23 -13.13
N GLY A 82 5.18 -21.98 -12.71
CA GLY A 82 5.32 -23.35 -12.27
C GLY A 82 4.02 -24.16 -12.39
N GLY A 83 3.95 -25.04 -13.40
CA GLY A 83 3.07 -26.21 -13.40
C GLY A 83 1.69 -25.98 -14.03
N GLY A 84 1.47 -26.61 -15.19
CA GLY A 84 0.21 -26.54 -15.91
C GLY A 84 -0.93 -27.36 -15.28
N ALA A 85 -2.15 -26.88 -15.49
CA ALA A 85 -3.37 -27.68 -15.65
C ALA A 85 -4.46 -26.74 -16.21
N GLY A 86 -5.18 -27.18 -17.22
CA GLY A 86 -6.23 -26.41 -17.90
C GLY A 86 -7.35 -26.00 -16.96
N GLY A 87 -7.40 -24.70 -16.66
CA GLY A 87 -8.48 -23.99 -15.98
C GLY A 87 -8.10 -22.51 -15.97
N HIS A 88 -9.05 -21.60 -16.18
CA HIS A 88 -8.79 -20.16 -16.06
C HIS A 88 -8.22 -19.89 -14.66
N PRO A 89 -6.94 -19.52 -14.51
CA PRO A 89 -6.34 -19.45 -13.19
C PRO A 89 -6.97 -18.27 -12.44
N VAL A 90 -7.69 -18.56 -11.35
CA VAL A 90 -8.28 -17.54 -10.48
C VAL A 90 -7.30 -17.31 -9.35
N LEU A 91 -6.75 -16.09 -9.25
CA LEU A 91 -5.93 -15.71 -8.10
C LEU A 91 -6.85 -15.30 -6.95
N ARG A 92 -6.62 -15.87 -5.76
CA ARG A 92 -7.23 -15.39 -4.51
C ARG A 92 -6.26 -14.41 -3.84
N GLY A 93 -6.72 -13.18 -3.62
CA GLY A 93 -5.92 -12.13 -3.01
C GLY A 93 -6.71 -11.32 -1.99
N TRP A 94 -6.02 -10.86 -0.96
CA TRP A 94 -6.56 -9.91 0.01
C TRP A 94 -6.32 -8.48 -0.46
N VAL A 95 -7.38 -7.68 -0.60
CA VAL A 95 -7.31 -6.30 -1.11
C VAL A 95 -7.85 -5.27 -0.11
N CYS A 96 -7.47 -4.01 -0.34
CA CYS A 96 -7.86 -2.88 0.50
C CYS A 96 -9.41 -2.74 0.59
N PRO A 97 -9.98 -2.61 1.80
CA PRO A 97 -11.43 -2.44 1.98
C PRO A 97 -11.92 -1.01 1.68
N ALA A 98 -11.02 -0.07 1.35
CA ALA A 98 -11.39 1.31 1.02
C ALA A 98 -12.31 1.38 -0.23
N PRO A 99 -13.28 2.32 -0.28
CA PRO A 99 -14.08 2.57 -1.48
C PRO A 99 -13.23 2.86 -2.72
N ARG A 100 -12.09 3.55 -2.53
CA ARG A 100 -11.04 3.73 -3.53
C ARG A 100 -9.81 2.92 -3.14
N ARG A 101 -9.81 1.64 -3.55
CA ARG A 101 -8.74 0.68 -3.27
C ARG A 101 -7.37 1.17 -3.76
N CYS A 102 -6.35 1.03 -2.92
CA CYS A 102 -4.96 1.06 -3.39
C CYS A 102 -4.64 -0.23 -4.16
N VAL A 103 -3.54 -0.26 -4.89
CA VAL A 103 -3.16 -1.40 -5.74
C VAL A 103 -2.55 -2.59 -4.97
N ARG A 104 -2.46 -2.50 -3.64
CA ARG A 104 -1.88 -3.57 -2.80
C ARG A 104 -2.78 -4.79 -2.84
N VAL A 105 -2.20 -5.92 -3.26
CA VAL A 105 -2.77 -7.26 -3.14
C VAL A 105 -1.82 -8.05 -2.25
N ALA A 106 -2.32 -8.62 -1.15
CA ALA A 106 -1.59 -9.62 -0.40
C ALA A 106 -2.03 -11.01 -0.89
N GLU A 107 -1.08 -11.92 -1.06
CA GLU A 107 -1.38 -13.29 -1.51
C GLU A 107 -2.34 -13.96 -0.51
N GLY A 108 -3.43 -14.55 -1.03
CA GLY A 108 -4.39 -15.31 -0.23
C GLY A 108 -4.14 -16.81 -0.37
N GLY A 109 -4.14 -17.56 0.74
CA GLY A 109 -4.06 -19.02 0.68
C GLY A 109 -3.51 -19.77 1.91
N GLY A 110 -3.11 -19.10 2.99
CA GLY A 110 -2.62 -19.76 4.22
C GLY A 110 -3.63 -19.74 5.37
N GLU A 111 -3.46 -20.63 6.36
CA GLU A 111 -4.29 -20.78 7.58
C GLU A 111 -4.31 -19.55 8.52
N GLY A 112 -3.58 -18.48 8.18
CA GLY A 112 -3.66 -17.20 8.88
C GLY A 112 -4.82 -16.35 8.35
N GLY A 113 -5.65 -15.82 9.24
CA GLY A 113 -6.78 -14.94 8.90
C GLY A 113 -6.42 -13.70 8.06
N PRO A 114 -7.40 -12.85 7.73
CA PRO A 114 -7.19 -11.70 6.83
C PRO A 114 -6.08 -10.78 7.36
N PRO A 115 -5.10 -10.39 6.52
CA PRO A 115 -4.14 -9.37 6.91
C PRO A 115 -4.84 -8.03 7.11
N VAL A 116 -4.27 -7.15 7.93
CA VAL A 116 -4.86 -5.86 8.28
C VAL A 116 -4.35 -4.76 7.35
N CYS A 117 -5.24 -3.86 6.95
CA CYS A 117 -4.90 -2.58 6.35
C CYS A 117 -4.55 -1.59 7.47
N GLU A 118 -3.26 -1.34 7.71
CA GLU A 118 -2.79 -0.45 8.78
C GLU A 118 -3.34 0.99 8.67
N ALA A 119 -3.54 1.48 7.44
CA ALA A 119 -4.10 2.81 7.22
C ALA A 119 -5.55 2.92 7.75
N LEU A 120 -6.33 1.85 7.63
CA LEU A 120 -7.73 1.79 8.04
C LEU A 120 -7.96 1.04 9.36
N SER A 121 -6.91 0.41 9.90
CA SER A 121 -6.98 -0.55 11.00
C SER A 121 -8.11 -1.58 10.82
N ALA A 122 -8.32 -2.03 9.57
CA ALA A 122 -9.42 -2.90 9.17
C ALA A 122 -8.90 -4.12 8.39
N PRO A 123 -9.53 -5.31 8.51
CA PRO A 123 -9.12 -6.48 7.76
C PRO A 123 -9.29 -6.25 6.26
N LEU A 124 -8.33 -6.75 5.48
CA LEU A 124 -8.44 -6.80 4.02
C LEU A 124 -9.59 -7.72 3.59
N VAL A 125 -10.15 -7.47 2.41
CA VAL A 125 -11.24 -8.28 1.85
C VAL A 125 -10.70 -9.28 0.84
N LEU A 126 -11.15 -10.54 0.92
CA LEU A 126 -10.77 -11.57 -0.03
C LEU A 126 -11.50 -11.32 -1.35
N VAL A 127 -10.75 -11.25 -2.44
CA VAL A 127 -11.30 -11.16 -3.79
C VAL A 127 -10.69 -12.23 -4.68
N GLU A 128 -11.52 -12.73 -5.58
CA GLU A 128 -11.10 -13.57 -6.69
C GLU A 128 -10.78 -12.64 -7.87
N ILE A 129 -9.51 -12.66 -8.29
CA ILE A 129 -9.01 -11.89 -9.42
C ILE A 129 -8.94 -12.86 -10.61
N PRO A 130 -9.84 -12.74 -11.60
CA PRO A 130 -9.69 -13.49 -12.85
C PRO A 130 -8.43 -12.99 -13.57
N LEU A 131 -7.54 -13.93 -13.94
CA LEU A 131 -6.35 -13.65 -14.75
C LEU A 131 -6.70 -13.46 -16.23
#